data_AF-A0A7C1RSS1-F1
#
_entry.id   AF-A0A7C1RSS1-F1
#
_cell.length_a   1.000
_cell.length_b   1.000
_cell.length_c   1.000
_cell.angle_alpha   90.00
_cell.angle_beta   90.00
_cell.angle_gamma   90.00
#
_symmetry.space_group_name_H-M   'P 1'
#
loop_
_entity.id
_entity.type
_entity.pdbx_description
1 polymer ?
#
loop_
_entity_poly.entity_id
_entity_poly.type
_entity_poly.pdbx_seq_one_letter_code
_entity_poly.pdbx_strand_id
1 'polypeptide(L)'
;MNKQVVQDIILAVKPELITALIYALVIGFIILLLKSILESCVAYALFIYNSELGPHVRVILHSRGGLVGEITKYHLGWITIRTKTGIELVYMKRWQQEKWGIVFSDLNGGQQRGGNDNTAEK
;
A
#
# COMPACT_ATOMS: atom_id res chain seq x y z
N MET A 1 4.29 45.10 -6.31
CA MET A 1 3.48 44.92 -5.08
C MET A 1 4.11 45.79 -4.00
N ASN A 2 3.40 46.80 -3.49
CA ASN A 2 3.98 47.82 -2.62
C ASN A 2 4.19 47.25 -1.20
N LYS A 3 5.40 47.32 -0.65
CA LYS A 3 5.77 46.68 0.64
C LYS A 3 4.95 47.24 1.81
N GLN A 4 4.53 48.51 1.73
CA GLN A 4 3.68 49.16 2.72
C GLN A 4 2.29 48.53 2.81
N VAL A 5 1.68 48.17 1.67
CA VAL A 5 0.35 47.53 1.64
C VAL A 5 0.37 46.16 2.30
N VAL A 6 1.46 45.40 2.12
CA VAL A 6 1.63 44.09 2.78
C VAL A 6 1.81 44.24 4.29
N GLN A 7 2.56 45.25 4.73
CA GLN A 7 2.76 45.54 6.16
C GLN A 7 1.49 46.00 6.85
N ASP A 8 0.69 46.86 6.21
CA ASP A 8 -0.59 47.33 6.76
C ASP A 8 -1.61 46.20 6.90
N ILE A 9 -1.64 45.26 5.95
CA ILE A 9 -2.50 44.06 6.04
C ILE A 9 -2.05 43.17 7.21
N ILE A 10 -0.74 42.96 7.40
CA ILE A 10 -0.22 42.13 8.50
C ILE A 10 -0.46 42.79 9.87
N LEU A 11 -0.36 44.12 9.97
CA LEU A 11 -0.66 44.87 11.18
C LEU A 11 -2.17 44.92 11.50
N ALA A 12 -3.03 44.89 10.47
CA ALA A 12 -4.48 44.85 10.64
C ALA A 12 -5.00 43.47 11.08
N VAL A 13 -4.27 42.39 10.75
CA VAL A 13 -4.60 41.05 11.24
C VAL A 13 -4.17 40.93 12.70
N LYS A 14 -5.14 40.74 13.60
CA LYS A 14 -4.83 40.49 15.02
C LYS A 14 -3.87 39.31 15.13
N PRO A 15 -2.77 39.41 15.89
CA PRO A 15 -1.79 38.33 16.04
C PRO A 15 -2.42 37.04 16.59
N GLU A 16 -3.51 37.17 17.34
CA GLU A 16 -4.37 36.08 17.80
C GLU A 16 -4.90 35.21 16.65
N LEU A 17 -5.28 35.83 15.53
CA LEU A 17 -5.85 35.13 14.36
C LEU A 17 -4.78 34.30 13.63
N ILE A 18 -3.57 34.84 13.50
CA ILE A 18 -2.42 34.14 12.90
C ILE A 18 -2.05 32.92 13.75
N THR A 19 -2.05 33.10 15.07
CA THR A 19 -1.72 32.03 16.01
C THR A 19 -2.78 30.93 15.97
N ALA A 20 -4.06 31.29 15.92
CA ALA A 20 -5.17 30.34 15.76
C ALA A 20 -5.10 29.57 14.42
N LEU A 21 -4.74 30.24 13.32
CA LEU A 21 -4.54 29.59 12.03
C LEU A 21 -3.40 28.57 12.08
N ILE A 22 -2.27 28.92 12.70
CA ILE A 22 -1.14 28.01 12.87
C ILE A 22 -1.56 26.79 13.70
N TYR A 23 -2.27 26.99 14.82
CA TYR A 23 -2.79 25.87 15.61
C TYR A 23 -3.72 24.97 14.81
N ALA A 24 -4.63 25.53 14.02
CA ALA A 24 -5.54 24.76 13.17
C ALA A 24 -4.77 23.92 12.13
N LEU A 25 -3.73 24.49 11.50
CA LEU A 25 -2.87 23.77 10.57
C LEU A 25 -2.10 22.64 11.25
N VAL A 26 -1.54 22.88 12.44
CA VAL A 26 -0.82 21.86 13.22
C VAL A 26 -1.76 20.72 13.62
N ILE A 27 -2.96 21.04 14.14
CA ILE A 27 -3.97 20.04 14.50
C ILE A 27 -4.40 19.24 13.27
N GLY A 28 -4.67 19.92 12.14
CA GLY A 28 -5.00 19.25 10.89
C GLY A 28 -3.91 18.29 10.43
N PHE A 29 -2.64 18.69 10.51
CA PHE A 29 -1.51 17.85 10.18
C PHE A 29 -1.41 16.63 11.11
N ILE A 30 -1.61 16.81 12.42
CA ILE A 30 -1.63 15.71 13.40
C ILE A 30 -2.76 14.72 13.08
N ILE A 31 -3.96 15.21 12.74
CA ILE A 31 -5.10 14.35 12.36
C ILE A 31 -4.76 13.52 11.10
N LEU A 32 -4.11 14.12 10.10
CA LEU A 32 -3.69 13.41 8.90
C LEU A 32 -2.64 12.33 9.20
N LEU A 33 -1.70 12.60 10.10
CA LEU A 33 -0.73 11.60 10.56
C LEU A 33 -1.42 10.45 11.30
N LEU A 34 -2.32 10.76 12.23
CA LEU A 34 -3.10 9.73 12.95
C LEU A 34 -3.92 8.87 12.00
N LYS A 35 -4.58 9.48 11.00
CA LYS A 35 -5.34 8.75 9.98
C LYS A 35 -4.46 7.76 9.22
N SER A 36 -3.26 8.18 8.82
CA SER A 36 -2.34 7.31 8.08
C SER A 36 -1.86 6.11 8.91
N ILE A 37 -1.63 6.31 10.21
CA ILE A 37 -1.26 5.24 11.14
C ILE A 37 -2.43 4.28 11.33
N LEU A 38 -3.64 4.81 11.56
CA LEU A 38 -4.84 4.00 11.75
C LEU A 38 -5.13 3.12 10.52
N GLU A 39 -5.02 3.69 9.32
CA GLU A 39 -5.19 2.93 8.07
C GLU A 39 -4.17 1.79 7.95
N SER A 40 -2.92 2.00 8.40
CA SER A 40 -1.89 0.96 8.42
C SER A 40 -2.23 -0.15 9.44
N CYS A 41 -2.74 0.21 10.61
CA CYS A 41 -3.19 -0.75 11.63
C CYS A 41 -4.37 -1.59 11.14
N VAL A 42 -5.37 -0.96 10.51
CA VAL A 42 -6.54 -1.65 9.94
C VAL A 42 -6.11 -2.60 8.83
N ALA A 43 -5.24 -2.15 7.91
CA ALA A 43 -4.72 -3.00 6.84
C ALA A 43 -3.97 -4.21 7.40
N TYR A 44 -3.16 -4.03 8.44
CA TYR A 44 -2.45 -5.11 9.13
C TYR A 44 -3.41 -6.11 9.79
N ALA A 45 -4.43 -5.63 10.50
CA ALA A 45 -5.44 -6.49 11.10
C ALA A 45 -6.18 -7.31 10.04
N LEU A 46 -6.62 -6.68 8.95
CA LEU A 46 -7.26 -7.36 7.82
C LEU A 46 -6.35 -8.39 7.16
N PHE A 47 -5.04 -8.11 7.07
CA PHE A 47 -4.07 -9.08 6.56
C PHE A 47 -3.93 -10.30 7.48
N ILE A 48 -3.90 -10.11 8.80
CA ILE A 48 -3.86 -11.24 9.76
C ILE A 48 -5.10 -12.13 9.65
N TYR A 49 -6.28 -11.52 9.49
CA TYR A 49 -7.53 -12.28 9.37
C TYR A 49 -7.73 -12.90 7.98
N ASN A 50 -6.85 -12.62 7.02
CA ASN A 50 -6.92 -13.22 5.71
C ASN A 50 -6.41 -14.67 5.77
N SER A 51 -7.24 -15.63 5.36
CA SER A 51 -6.90 -17.07 5.36
C SER A 51 -6.07 -17.51 4.15
N GLU A 52 -6.01 -16.70 3.10
CA GLU A 52 -5.39 -17.03 1.82
C GLU A 52 -3.94 -16.54 1.71
N LEU A 53 -3.63 -15.41 2.35
CA LEU A 53 -2.30 -14.80 2.36
C LEU A 53 -1.70 -14.89 3.76
N GLY A 54 -0.54 -15.52 3.86
CA GLY A 54 0.18 -15.67 5.12
C GLY A 54 1.64 -16.04 4.90
N PRO A 55 2.42 -16.21 5.98
CA PRO A 55 3.78 -16.70 5.89
C PRO A 55 3.83 -18.05 5.17
N HIS A 56 4.88 -18.26 4.39
CA HIS A 56 5.13 -19.46 3.59
C HIS A 56 4.18 -19.70 2.41
N VAL A 57 3.26 -18.76 2.15
CA VAL A 57 2.43 -18.81 0.95
C VAL A 57 3.23 -18.27 -0.25
N ARG A 58 3.28 -19.05 -1.32
CA ARG A 58 3.82 -18.61 -2.61
C ARG A 58 2.77 -17.81 -3.38
N VAL A 59 3.17 -16.64 -3.82
CA VAL A 59 2.31 -15.64 -4.44
C VAL A 59 2.92 -15.07 -5.72
N ILE A 60 2.05 -14.56 -6.59
CA ILE A 60 2.38 -13.80 -7.79
C ILE A 60 1.82 -12.40 -7.61
N LEU A 61 2.67 -11.39 -7.76
CA LEU A 61 2.28 -9.99 -7.81
C LEU A 61 2.12 -9.57 -9.27
N HIS A 62 0.88 -9.60 -9.77
CA HIS A 62 0.60 -9.25 -11.17
C HIS A 62 0.88 -7.77 -11.48
N SER A 63 0.71 -6.89 -10.50
CA SER A 63 1.04 -5.46 -10.56
C SER A 63 2.53 -5.20 -10.79
N ARG A 64 3.41 -6.11 -10.37
CA ARG A 64 4.87 -6.01 -10.50
C ARG A 64 5.41 -6.92 -11.60
N GLY A 65 4.71 -6.98 -12.72
CA GLY A 65 5.14 -7.78 -13.87
C GLY A 65 5.05 -9.30 -13.65
N GLY A 66 4.16 -9.75 -12.77
CA GLY A 66 4.01 -11.19 -12.46
C GLY A 66 5.12 -11.72 -11.56
N LEU A 67 5.68 -10.88 -10.69
CA LEU A 67 6.75 -11.26 -9.77
C LEU A 67 6.30 -12.39 -8.84
N VAL A 68 7.03 -13.51 -8.87
CA VAL A 68 6.73 -14.69 -8.06
C VAL A 68 7.66 -14.75 -6.86
N GLY A 69 7.08 -14.96 -5.68
CA GLY A 69 7.84 -15.09 -4.44
C GLY A 69 7.05 -15.77 -3.32
N GLU A 70 7.70 -15.95 -2.18
CA GLU A 70 7.10 -16.49 -0.96
C GLU A 70 7.01 -15.41 0.09
N ILE A 71 5.85 -15.26 0.73
CA ILE A 71 5.70 -14.36 1.87
C ILE A 71 6.49 -14.95 3.04
N THR A 72 7.49 -14.24 3.52
CA THR A 72 8.36 -14.72 4.61
C THR A 72 7.99 -14.13 5.96
N LYS A 73 7.63 -12.85 5.99
CA LYS A 73 7.29 -12.10 7.21
C LYS A 73 6.31 -10.99 6.87
N TYR A 74 5.58 -10.53 7.87
CA TYR A 74 4.78 -9.32 7.77
C TYR A 74 4.81 -8.57 9.11
N HIS A 75 4.77 -7.25 9.03
CA HIS A 75 4.74 -6.32 10.14
C HIS A 75 3.74 -5.21 9.83
N LEU A 76 3.44 -4.34 10.80
CA LEU A 76 2.43 -3.28 10.68
C LEU A 76 2.56 -2.43 9.39
N GLY A 77 3.79 -2.18 8.94
CA GLY A 77 4.07 -1.38 7.75
C GLY A 77 4.30 -2.17 6.46
N TRP A 78 4.74 -3.43 6.53
CA TRP A 78 5.32 -4.12 5.37
C TRP A 78 5.03 -5.61 5.35
N ILE A 79 4.87 -6.14 4.14
CA ILE A 79 4.89 -7.58 3.83
C ILE A 79 6.20 -7.85 3.10
N THR A 80 6.96 -8.82 3.60
CA THR A 80 8.26 -9.20 3.07
C THR A 80 8.11 -10.45 2.22
N ILE A 81 8.41 -10.33 0.93
CA ILE A 81 8.32 -11.39 -0.05
C ILE A 81 9.73 -11.75 -0.49
N ARG A 82 10.11 -13.02 -0.34
CA ARG A 82 11.37 -13.53 -0.88
C ARG A 82 11.13 -14.04 -2.29
N THR A 83 11.82 -13.46 -3.25
CA THR A 83 11.79 -13.85 -4.65
C THR A 83 13.08 -14.60 -5.01
N LYS A 84 13.20 -15.05 -6.27
CA LYS A 84 14.47 -15.58 -6.79
C LYS A 84 15.57 -14.52 -6.89
N THR A 85 15.20 -13.25 -7.04
CA THR A 85 16.12 -12.12 -7.27
C THR A 85 16.49 -11.38 -5.99
N GLY A 86 15.77 -11.61 -4.89
CA GLY A 86 16.06 -10.96 -3.61
C GLY A 86 14.85 -10.87 -2.69
N ILE A 87 14.75 -9.75 -1.97
CA ILE A 87 13.65 -9.46 -1.05
C ILE A 87 12.86 -8.28 -1.59
N GLU A 88 11.57 -8.47 -1.75
CA GLU A 88 10.60 -7.46 -2.13
C GLU A 88 9.77 -7.03 -0.92
N LEU A 89 9.53 -5.73 -0.82
CA LEU A 89 8.68 -5.14 0.21
C LEU A 89 7.40 -4.61 -0.43
N VAL A 90 6.28 -5.08 0.09
CA VAL A 90 4.95 -4.55 -0.23
C VAL A 90 4.47 -3.76 0.96
N TYR A 91 4.05 -2.51 0.73
CA TYR A 91 3.54 -1.68 1.81
C TYR A 91 2.20 -2.21 2.28
N MET A 92 2.06 -2.47 3.58
CA MET A 92 0.89 -3.12 4.16
C MET A 92 -0.38 -2.34 3.79
N LYS A 93 -0.41 -1.01 3.94
CA LYS A 93 -1.59 -0.20 3.57
C LYS A 93 -2.09 -0.41 2.13
N ARG A 94 -1.22 -0.82 1.21
CA ARG A 94 -1.55 -1.02 -0.21
C ARG A 94 -1.75 -2.49 -0.59
N TRP A 95 -1.64 -3.42 0.35
CA TRP A 95 -1.68 -4.85 0.05
C TRP A 95 -2.99 -5.23 -0.68
N GLN A 96 -4.13 -4.64 -0.31
CA GLN A 96 -5.43 -4.92 -0.96
C GLN A 96 -5.53 -4.41 -2.40
N GLN A 97 -4.69 -3.43 -2.77
CA GLN A 97 -4.65 -2.88 -4.13
C GLN A 97 -3.76 -3.71 -5.04
N GLU A 98 -2.86 -4.50 -4.46
CA GLU A 98 -2.02 -5.41 -5.20
C GLU A 98 -2.88 -6.59 -5.71
N LYS A 99 -2.71 -6.94 -6.99
CA LYS A 99 -3.37 -8.09 -7.59
C LYS A 99 -2.56 -9.34 -7.27
N TRP A 100 -2.89 -10.00 -6.17
CA TRP A 100 -2.28 -11.26 -5.75
C TRP A 100 -2.86 -12.44 -6.53
N GLY A 101 -1.98 -13.31 -7.02
CA GLY A 101 -2.31 -14.68 -7.39
C GLY A 101 -1.63 -15.64 -6.42
N ILE A 102 -2.30 -16.71 -6.03
CA ILE A 102 -1.70 -17.75 -5.16
C ILE A 102 -1.17 -18.86 -6.06
N VAL A 103 0.10 -19.22 -5.85
CA VAL A 103 0.70 -20.36 -6.56
C VAL A 103 0.51 -21.59 -5.70
N PHE A 104 -0.55 -22.34 -5.97
CA PHE A 104 -0.65 -23.70 -5.46
C PHE A 104 0.46 -24.51 -6.12
N SER A 105 1.45 -24.91 -5.32
CA SER A 105 2.40 -25.90 -5.80
C SER A 105 1.65 -27.21 -5.83
N ASP A 106 1.10 -27.57 -6.99
CA ASP A 106 0.57 -28.92 -7.21
C ASP A 106 1.66 -29.91 -6.81
N LEU A 107 1.37 -30.69 -5.77
CA LEU A 107 2.20 -31.80 -5.31
C LEU A 107 2.16 -32.99 -6.29
N ASN A 108 1.83 -32.78 -7.57
CA ASN A 108 1.94 -33.78 -8.61
C ASN A 108 2.26 -33.12 -9.95
N GLY A 109 3.34 -33.57 -10.58
CA GLY A 109 3.74 -33.13 -11.91
C GLY A 109 2.59 -33.30 -12.91
N GLY A 110 2.20 -32.20 -13.52
CA GLY A 110 1.24 -32.16 -14.61
C GLY A 110 1.63 -31.03 -15.55
N GLN A 111 2.16 -31.42 -16.71
CA GLN A 111 2.36 -30.57 -17.89
C GLN A 111 1.27 -29.50 -18.01
N GLN A 112 1.70 -28.27 -18.27
CA GLN A 112 0.86 -27.25 -18.90
C GLN A 112 0.19 -27.87 -20.13
N ARG A 113 -1.10 -28.21 -20.03
CA ARG A 113 -1.94 -28.44 -21.21
C ARG A 113 -2.20 -27.07 -21.82
N GLY A 114 -1.44 -26.77 -22.88
CA GLY A 114 -1.83 -25.79 -23.87
C GLY A 114 -3.20 -26.20 -24.44
N GLY A 115 -4.25 -25.54 -23.97
CA GLY A 115 -5.57 -25.57 -24.58
C GLY A 115 -5.65 -24.40 -25.55
N ASN A 116 -5.10 -24.57 -26.74
CA ASN A 116 -5.41 -23.71 -27.88
C ASN A 116 -6.03 -24.59 -28.96
N ASP A 117 -7.23 -25.10 -28.68
CA ASP A 117 -8.11 -25.65 -29.70
C ASP A 117 -8.76 -24.49 -30.43
N ASN A 118 -8.09 -24.02 -31.48
CA ASN A 118 -8.72 -23.28 -32.57
C ASN A 118 -9.67 -24.25 -33.29
N THR A 119 -10.89 -24.38 -32.77
CA THR A 119 -12.02 -24.84 -33.59
C THR A 119 -12.67 -23.61 -34.20
N ALA A 120 -12.12 -23.16 -35.32
CA ALA A 120 -12.76 -22.19 -36.20
C ALA A 120 -12.36 -22.46 -37.66
N GLU A 121 -13.40 -22.77 -38.44
CA GLU A 121 -13.54 -22.57 -39.88
C GLU A 121 -12.97 -23.59 -40.90
N LYS A 122 -13.97 -24.26 -41.52
CA LYS A 122 -14.11 -24.73 -42.91
C LYS A 122 -13.51 -26.05 -43.33
#